data_AF-A0A1I7EEM2-F1
#
_entry.id   AF-A0A1I7EEM2-F1
#
_cell.length_a   1.000
_cell.length_b   1.000
_cell.length_c   1.000
_cell.angle_alpha   90.00
_cell.angle_beta   90.00
_cell.angle_gamma   90.00
#
_symmetry.space_group_name_H-M   'P 1'
#
loop_
_entity.id
_entity.type
_entity.pdbx_description
1 polymer ?
#
loop_
_entity_poly.entity_id
_entity_poly.type
_entity_poly.pdbx_seq_one_letter_code
_entity_poly.pdbx_strand_id
1 'polypeptide(L)'
;MLLDIASPAASDLRNWFENVSDSTLGRPYRVKKGTGFLPVIQNIELTDYEEQEIVVADFTLRELGNGSVGDPHRPDGEMDLWAKCDLGYIDNRVRTVSQAQPAFNRILKAGGVFVAFAAPAAEHELKVARGFGGHFTQERSVDWNIWGLVEDLRDIHVSDQAGQEMFITDMNSPLTKLLAQYLPGGRFECTLAGKYNNHNGWDTLAVNKFGDPVALSSCLGSKGTVIVVPQIADKTGFLRDLILNVLPDLSPHLFPEIEKGKWTHRPEYELPRINELQAAQASIRQEADRRVAALSDEIELEKTEKGWLHDLLTGTGDVLVSAVKNALAAFGFDKVVDVDEERDREGKTRREDLQIHDISPLLVVDIKGIGGYPSDDDATQADKHVFILAKELKRVDVKGLSIINHQRHLPPLDRENRMPFRQELLDVTTGTDLGLMTAFDLYRLAVNAPRLGWNGTDIRPVFYRTGRIDVVPEHYQYIGTVAKEMTGKFGVVIERNVIHVGDSVAVEGPIFFEEEVVESIQVDGNARLEAKQGDRAGFLWTNARFTPKSGMRVFAIPKKAGS
;
A
#
# COMPACT_ATOMS: atom_id res chain seq x y z
N MET A 1 -1.96 39.01 10.37
CA MET A 1 -1.77 39.38 8.95
C MET A 1 -2.32 38.34 8.00
N LEU A 2 -3.05 38.78 6.98
CA LEU A 2 -3.57 37.96 5.89
C LEU A 2 -2.88 38.33 4.58
N LEU A 3 -2.14 37.39 3.99
CA LEU A 3 -1.38 37.53 2.76
C LEU A 3 -2.10 36.82 1.62
N ASP A 4 -2.52 37.59 0.61
CA ASP A 4 -3.18 37.05 -0.58
C ASP A 4 -4.43 36.20 -0.27
N ILE A 5 -5.14 36.51 0.81
CA ILE A 5 -6.47 35.98 1.14
C ILE A 5 -7.55 36.81 0.41
N ALA A 6 -8.68 36.20 0.03
CA ALA A 6 -9.72 36.91 -0.73
C ALA A 6 -10.38 38.00 0.13
N SER A 7 -10.69 39.16 -0.45
CA SER A 7 -11.21 40.32 0.29
C SER A 7 -12.50 40.07 1.09
N PRO A 8 -13.46 39.25 0.64
CA PRO A 8 -14.62 38.89 1.46
C PRO A 8 -14.22 38.15 2.76
N ALA A 9 -13.30 37.18 2.65
CA ALA A 9 -12.81 36.43 3.81
C ALA A 9 -12.03 37.31 4.80
N ALA A 10 -11.22 38.24 4.29
CA ALA A 10 -10.50 39.19 5.13
C ALA A 10 -11.45 40.18 5.86
N SER A 11 -12.53 40.60 5.19
CA SER A 11 -13.54 41.49 5.78
C SER A 11 -14.32 40.79 6.89
N ASP A 12 -14.67 39.53 6.70
CA ASP A 12 -15.35 38.75 7.72
C ASP A 12 -14.48 38.54 8.96
N LEU A 13 -13.19 38.19 8.79
CA LEU A 13 -12.27 37.98 9.92
C LEU A 13 -12.06 39.25 10.76
N ARG A 14 -12.11 40.44 10.15
CA ARG A 14 -12.07 41.73 10.87
C ARG A 14 -13.25 41.96 11.80
N ASN A 15 -14.40 41.34 11.53
CA ASN A 15 -15.55 41.43 12.42
C ASN A 15 -15.37 40.56 13.68
N TRP A 16 -14.46 39.58 13.64
CA TRP A 16 -14.21 38.64 14.73
C TRP A 16 -12.96 38.96 15.54
N PHE A 17 -11.94 39.54 14.91
CA PHE A 17 -10.63 39.75 15.53
C PHE A 17 -10.15 41.19 15.39
N GLU A 18 -9.58 41.71 16.47
CA GLU A 18 -8.89 43.00 16.47
C GLU A 18 -7.53 42.89 15.73
N ASN A 19 -7.03 44.00 15.19
CA ASN A 19 -5.70 44.11 14.56
C ASN A 19 -5.44 43.20 13.32
N VAL A 20 -6.48 42.87 12.54
CA VAL A 20 -6.33 42.13 11.28
C VAL A 20 -5.89 43.04 10.13
N SER A 21 -4.61 42.95 9.75
CA SER A 21 -4.03 43.54 8.54
C SER A 21 -4.17 42.61 7.33
N ASP A 22 -4.51 43.18 6.17
CA ASP A 22 -4.50 42.50 4.87
C ASP A 22 -3.36 43.05 4.00
N SER A 23 -2.67 42.17 3.29
CA SER A 23 -1.63 42.56 2.34
C SER A 23 -1.45 41.51 1.25
N THR A 24 -0.50 41.75 0.37
CA THR A 24 -0.19 40.88 -0.76
C THR A 24 1.31 40.63 -0.83
N LEU A 25 1.70 39.40 -1.15
CA LEU A 25 3.09 39.13 -1.50
C LEU A 25 3.43 39.70 -2.87
N GLY A 26 2.43 40.00 -3.70
CA GLY A 26 2.61 40.48 -5.05
C GLY A 26 1.59 39.96 -6.04
N ARG A 27 1.58 40.60 -7.20
CA ARG A 27 0.82 40.14 -8.36
C ARG A 27 1.79 39.71 -9.48
N PRO A 28 1.94 38.39 -9.70
CA PRO A 28 2.69 37.87 -10.84
C PRO A 28 2.18 38.46 -12.15
N TYR A 29 3.06 38.60 -13.14
CA TYR A 29 2.73 39.29 -14.39
C TYR A 29 3.22 38.57 -15.64
N ARG A 30 2.51 38.76 -16.75
CA ARG A 30 2.83 38.17 -18.05
C ARG A 30 4.09 38.81 -18.63
N VAL A 31 4.93 37.97 -19.23
CA VAL A 31 6.08 38.38 -20.04
C VAL A 31 6.08 37.60 -21.36
N LYS A 32 6.77 38.11 -22.38
CA LYS A 32 6.94 37.36 -23.61
C LYS A 32 7.74 36.09 -23.32
N LYS A 33 7.15 34.92 -23.59
CA LYS A 33 7.84 33.64 -23.40
C LYS A 33 9.12 33.57 -24.25
N GLY A 34 10.24 33.25 -23.61
CA GLY A 34 11.55 33.22 -24.27
C GLY A 34 12.66 32.70 -23.37
N THR A 35 13.87 32.56 -23.94
CA THR A 35 15.06 32.07 -23.23
C THR A 35 15.79 33.14 -22.45
N GLY A 36 15.38 34.40 -22.59
CA GLY A 36 15.98 35.55 -21.91
C GLY A 36 15.57 35.66 -20.45
N PHE A 37 16.29 36.54 -19.75
CA PHE A 37 16.01 36.94 -18.37
C PHE A 37 15.46 38.36 -18.35
N LEU A 38 14.52 38.63 -17.45
CA LEU A 38 14.04 39.97 -17.15
C LEU A 38 14.15 40.24 -15.64
N PRO A 39 14.31 41.50 -15.21
CA PRO A 39 14.35 41.82 -13.80
C PRO A 39 13.00 41.49 -13.16
N VAL A 40 13.05 40.95 -11.94
CA VAL A 40 11.86 40.65 -11.13
C VAL A 40 11.38 41.95 -10.51
N ILE A 41 10.37 42.58 -11.12
CA ILE A 41 9.87 43.89 -10.67
C ILE A 41 8.74 43.70 -9.66
N GLN A 42 8.90 44.31 -8.49
CA GLN A 42 7.94 44.25 -7.38
C GLN A 42 7.97 45.53 -6.55
N ASN A 43 7.09 46.48 -6.84
CA ASN A 43 7.04 47.75 -6.12
C ASN A 43 5.92 47.80 -5.07
N ILE A 44 5.29 46.67 -4.79
CA ILE A 44 4.35 46.54 -3.67
C ILE A 44 5.15 46.20 -2.42
N GLU A 45 5.24 47.14 -1.49
CA GLU A 45 5.90 46.95 -0.21
C GLU A 45 4.95 46.26 0.79
N LEU A 46 5.50 45.30 1.52
CA LEU A 46 4.83 44.68 2.64
C LEU A 46 4.97 45.59 3.86
N THR A 47 3.86 46.09 4.40
CA THR A 47 3.84 46.98 5.57
C THR A 47 3.30 46.27 6.81
N ASP A 48 3.70 46.76 7.99
CA ASP A 48 3.20 46.35 9.31
C ASP A 48 3.30 44.84 9.61
N TYR A 49 4.21 44.13 8.93
CA TYR A 49 4.37 42.68 9.05
C TYR A 49 5.33 42.25 10.16
N GLU A 50 6.23 43.15 10.61
CA GLU A 50 7.29 42.81 11.55
C GLU A 50 6.80 42.48 12.97
N GLU A 51 5.65 43.03 13.35
CA GLU A 51 5.04 42.90 14.70
C GLU A 51 3.82 41.96 14.71
N GLN A 52 3.66 41.14 13.67
CA GLN A 52 2.51 40.24 13.55
C GLN A 52 2.76 38.92 14.30
N GLU A 53 1.74 38.38 14.94
CA GLU A 53 1.84 37.12 15.69
C GLU A 53 1.28 35.93 14.91
N ILE A 54 0.27 36.16 14.08
CA ILE A 54 -0.37 35.15 13.24
C ILE A 54 -0.32 35.64 11.79
N VAL A 55 0.36 34.87 10.93
CA VAL A 55 0.50 35.14 9.50
C VAL A 55 -0.18 34.04 8.72
N VAL A 56 -1.19 34.40 7.93
CA VAL A 56 -1.91 33.47 7.06
C VAL A 56 -1.59 33.83 5.62
N ALA A 57 -1.11 32.87 4.82
CA ALA A 57 -0.77 33.08 3.42
C ALA A 57 -1.51 32.10 2.50
N ASP A 58 -1.95 32.58 1.35
CA ASP A 58 -2.51 31.76 0.29
C ASP A 58 -1.58 31.73 -0.92
N PHE A 59 -1.03 30.56 -1.22
CA PHE A 59 -0.02 30.43 -2.26
C PHE A 59 -0.58 30.31 -3.67
N THR A 60 -1.91 30.17 -3.81
CA THR A 60 -2.57 30.05 -5.12
C THR A 60 -2.14 31.16 -6.07
N LEU A 61 -1.76 30.78 -7.29
CA LEU A 61 -1.44 31.73 -8.35
C LEU A 61 -2.73 32.42 -8.81
N ARG A 62 -2.90 33.68 -8.41
CA ARG A 62 -4.03 34.54 -8.81
C ARG A 62 -3.85 35.06 -10.25
N GLU A 63 -4.82 35.85 -10.71
CA GLU A 63 -4.79 36.46 -12.04
C GLU A 63 -3.50 37.24 -12.33
N LEU A 64 -2.79 36.79 -13.37
CA LEU A 64 -1.59 37.43 -13.87
C LEU A 64 -1.89 38.86 -14.35
N GLY A 65 -1.07 39.82 -13.91
CA GLY A 65 -1.05 41.17 -14.46
C GLY A 65 -0.61 41.17 -15.93
N ASN A 66 -1.02 42.19 -16.69
CA ASN A 66 -0.64 42.33 -18.10
C ASN A 66 0.85 42.69 -18.33
N GLY A 67 1.55 43.05 -17.26
CA GLY A 67 2.98 43.39 -17.25
C GLY A 67 3.43 43.80 -15.84
N SER A 68 4.70 44.11 -15.68
CA SER A 68 5.25 44.63 -14.43
C SER A 68 4.68 46.01 -14.11
N VAL A 69 4.57 46.33 -12.82
CA VAL A 69 4.17 47.66 -12.34
C VAL A 69 5.38 48.36 -11.73
N GLY A 70 5.76 49.50 -12.32
CA GLY A 70 6.92 50.31 -11.92
C GLY A 70 8.23 49.87 -12.57
N ASP A 71 9.33 50.46 -12.10
CA ASP A 71 10.67 50.32 -12.66
C ASP A 71 11.48 49.21 -11.97
N PRO A 72 12.60 48.75 -12.58
CA PRO A 72 13.57 47.88 -11.92
C PRO A 72 14.05 48.45 -10.58
N HIS A 73 14.31 47.55 -9.62
CA HIS A 73 14.72 47.92 -8.26
C HIS A 73 16.11 48.54 -8.18
N ARG A 74 16.93 48.33 -9.21
CA ARG A 74 18.30 48.77 -9.30
C ARG A 74 18.57 49.41 -10.66
N PRO A 75 19.42 50.45 -10.73
CA PRO A 75 19.87 51.01 -12.00
C PRO A 75 20.54 49.96 -12.90
N ASP A 76 20.56 50.24 -14.20
CA ASP A 76 21.32 49.44 -15.16
C ASP A 76 22.80 49.31 -14.74
N GLY A 77 23.32 48.09 -14.82
CA GLY A 77 24.68 47.74 -14.39
C GLY A 77 24.86 47.37 -12.93
N GLU A 78 23.85 47.55 -12.08
CA GLU A 78 23.85 47.05 -10.71
C GLU A 78 23.29 45.62 -10.62
N MET A 79 23.58 44.97 -9.49
CA MET A 79 23.12 43.63 -9.19
C MET A 79 21.65 43.62 -8.78
N ASP A 80 20.81 42.93 -9.54
CA ASP A 80 19.39 42.72 -9.21
C ASP A 80 18.97 41.25 -9.34
N LEU A 81 17.75 40.92 -8.92
CA LEU A 81 17.11 39.62 -9.12
C LEU A 81 16.44 39.55 -10.50
N TRP A 82 16.79 38.53 -11.26
CA TRP A 82 16.29 38.28 -12.60
C TRP A 82 15.63 36.91 -12.68
N ALA A 83 14.54 36.81 -13.43
CA ALA A 83 13.84 35.56 -13.70
C ALA A 83 13.87 35.24 -15.19
N LYS A 84 14.04 33.96 -15.50
CA LYS A 84 13.90 33.46 -16.86
C LYS A 84 12.45 33.56 -17.33
N CYS A 85 12.27 33.91 -18.60
CA CYS A 85 10.96 34.17 -19.19
C CYS A 85 10.32 32.90 -19.81
N ASP A 86 10.80 31.70 -19.52
CA ASP A 86 10.36 30.46 -20.17
C ASP A 86 8.95 30.01 -19.75
N LEU A 87 8.48 30.42 -18.58
CA LEU A 87 7.10 30.20 -18.13
C LEU A 87 6.09 31.16 -18.78
N GLY A 88 6.53 32.23 -19.45
CA GLY A 88 5.64 33.26 -20.02
C GLY A 88 4.99 34.19 -18.98
N TYR A 89 5.43 34.10 -17.73
CA TYR A 89 5.11 35.02 -16.66
C TYR A 89 6.30 35.07 -15.68
N ILE A 90 6.31 36.06 -14.79
CA ILE A 90 7.27 36.16 -13.68
C ILE A 90 6.47 36.23 -12.38
N ASP A 91 6.74 35.31 -11.46
CA ASP A 91 6.25 35.39 -10.09
C ASP A 91 7.12 36.33 -9.27
N ASN A 92 6.65 37.55 -9.10
CA ASN A 92 7.37 38.59 -8.35
C ASN A 92 7.16 38.52 -6.84
N ARG A 93 6.29 37.60 -6.35
CA ARG A 93 6.08 37.35 -4.92
C ARG A 93 7.35 36.85 -4.24
N VAL A 94 8.21 36.16 -4.99
CA VAL A 94 9.51 35.65 -4.51
C VAL A 94 10.41 36.76 -3.96
N ARG A 95 10.35 37.97 -4.54
CA ARG A 95 11.15 39.10 -4.04
C ARG A 95 10.66 39.54 -2.67
N THR A 96 9.35 39.72 -2.51
CA THR A 96 8.72 40.09 -1.24
C THR A 96 8.99 39.05 -0.16
N VAL A 97 8.84 37.77 -0.50
CA VAL A 97 9.16 36.65 0.38
C VAL A 97 10.62 36.71 0.84
N SER A 98 11.56 36.86 -0.10
CA SER A 98 12.99 36.95 0.26
C SER A 98 13.32 38.17 1.13
N GLN A 99 12.63 39.29 0.96
CA GLN A 99 12.83 40.49 1.76
C GLN A 99 12.22 40.36 3.16
N ALA A 100 11.03 39.77 3.28
CA ALA A 100 10.30 39.64 4.53
C ALA A 100 10.75 38.44 5.38
N GLN A 101 11.37 37.42 4.77
CA GLN A 101 11.78 36.17 5.43
C GLN A 101 12.54 36.38 6.75
N PRO A 102 13.53 37.30 6.87
CA PRO A 102 14.23 37.51 8.14
C PRO A 102 13.29 37.93 9.29
N ALA A 103 12.31 38.78 9.02
CA ALA A 103 11.33 39.20 10.03
C ALA A 103 10.33 38.07 10.33
N PHE A 104 9.86 37.34 9.32
CA PHE A 104 8.97 36.20 9.52
C PHE A 104 9.63 35.07 10.33
N ASN A 105 10.90 34.79 10.09
CA ASN A 105 11.67 33.84 10.91
C ASN A 105 11.83 34.34 12.35
N ARG A 106 11.96 35.65 12.58
CA ARG A 106 11.99 36.25 13.93
C ARG A 106 10.63 36.07 14.63
N ILE A 107 9.53 36.29 13.93
CA ILE A 107 8.16 36.05 14.44
C ILE A 107 7.99 34.57 14.82
N LEU A 108 8.34 33.66 13.92
CA LEU A 108 8.26 32.22 14.17
C LEU A 108 9.11 31.82 15.39
N LYS A 109 10.35 32.31 15.50
CA LYS A 109 11.24 32.07 16.66
C LYS A 109 10.71 32.70 17.96
N ALA A 110 9.98 33.81 17.88
CA ALA A 110 9.34 34.45 19.04
C ALA A 110 8.06 33.72 19.49
N GLY A 111 7.49 32.94 18.60
CA GLY A 111 6.39 32.03 18.85
C GLY A 111 5.10 32.32 18.09
N GLY A 112 5.23 33.02 16.97
CA GLY A 112 4.12 33.24 16.06
C GLY A 112 3.67 31.98 15.33
N VAL A 113 2.50 32.08 14.72
CA VAL A 113 1.85 31.02 13.96
C VAL A 113 1.80 31.39 12.49
N PHE A 114 2.24 30.47 11.63
CA PHE A 114 2.15 30.60 10.18
C PHE A 114 1.16 29.57 9.64
N VAL A 115 0.17 30.02 8.88
CA VAL A 115 -0.81 29.15 8.20
C VAL A 115 -0.66 29.35 6.70
N ALA A 116 -0.32 28.31 5.95
CA ALA A 116 -0.18 28.35 4.51
C ALA A 116 -1.25 27.48 3.83
N PHE A 117 -2.06 28.09 2.96
CA PHE A 117 -2.89 27.34 2.00
C PHE A 117 -2.01 26.93 0.82
N ALA A 118 -1.77 25.62 0.72
CA ALA A 118 -0.80 25.03 -0.19
C ALA A 118 -1.21 25.21 -1.66
N ALA A 119 -0.20 25.47 -2.50
CA ALA A 119 -0.31 25.51 -3.94
C ALA A 119 1.02 25.06 -4.57
N PRO A 120 1.03 24.69 -5.86
CA PRO A 120 2.24 24.43 -6.65
C PRO A 120 3.35 25.44 -6.43
N ALA A 121 4.59 24.96 -6.35
CA ALA A 121 5.76 25.82 -6.33
C ALA A 121 6.08 26.24 -7.76
N ALA A 122 5.98 27.53 -8.08
CA ALA A 122 6.45 28.02 -9.38
C ALA A 122 7.98 27.96 -9.44
N GLU A 123 8.52 26.97 -10.15
CA GLU A 123 9.97 26.81 -10.35
C GLU A 123 10.51 27.80 -11.40
N HIS A 124 10.79 29.02 -10.98
CA HIS A 124 11.52 29.98 -11.80
C HIS A 124 13.04 29.73 -11.73
N GLU A 125 13.71 29.74 -12.88
CA GLU A 125 15.17 29.88 -12.89
C GLU A 125 15.52 31.34 -12.52
N LEU A 126 15.98 31.55 -11.28
CA LEU A 126 16.30 32.86 -10.73
C LEU A 126 17.80 33.08 -10.62
N LYS A 127 18.24 34.30 -10.95
CA LYS A 127 19.65 34.70 -10.93
C LYS A 127 19.80 36.07 -10.30
N VAL A 128 20.89 36.25 -9.55
CA VAL A 128 21.38 37.60 -9.24
C VAL A 128 22.41 37.97 -10.30
N ALA A 129 22.12 39.03 -11.04
CA ALA A 129 22.84 39.40 -12.26
C ALA A 129 22.80 40.90 -12.52
N ARG A 130 23.69 41.35 -13.41
CA ARG A 130 23.76 42.74 -13.93
C ARG A 130 23.30 42.76 -15.38
N GLY A 131 22.44 43.72 -15.72
CA GLY A 131 22.03 44.01 -17.09
C GLY A 131 22.66 45.31 -17.59
N PHE A 132 23.27 45.31 -18.78
CA PHE A 132 23.82 46.53 -19.40
C PHE A 132 23.57 46.53 -20.91
N GLY A 133 22.68 47.39 -21.42
CA GLY A 133 22.52 47.60 -22.87
C GLY A 133 22.32 46.31 -23.70
N GLY A 134 21.58 45.33 -23.17
CA GLY A 134 21.37 44.02 -23.82
C GLY A 134 22.37 42.92 -23.43
N HIS A 135 23.40 43.22 -22.64
CA HIS A 135 24.31 42.25 -22.04
C HIS A 135 23.84 41.82 -20.65
N PHE A 136 23.87 40.51 -20.40
CA PHE A 136 23.49 39.88 -19.13
C PHE A 136 24.71 39.17 -18.54
N THR A 137 25.14 39.56 -17.35
CA THR A 137 26.26 38.91 -16.64
C THR A 137 25.75 38.30 -15.34
N GLN A 138 25.65 36.97 -15.33
CA GLN A 138 25.26 36.20 -14.15
C GLN A 138 26.38 36.19 -13.11
N GLU A 139 26.03 36.44 -11.85
CA GLU A 139 26.95 36.27 -10.73
C GLU A 139 26.64 34.99 -9.94
N ARG A 140 25.36 34.76 -9.61
CA ARG A 140 24.92 33.52 -8.94
C ARG A 140 23.49 33.12 -9.31
N SER A 141 23.22 31.82 -9.24
CA SER A 141 21.85 31.30 -9.26
C SER A 141 21.28 31.27 -7.83
N VAL A 142 19.99 31.52 -7.69
CA VAL A 142 19.29 31.43 -6.39
C VAL A 142 18.09 30.52 -6.51
N ASP A 143 17.90 29.69 -5.50
CA ASP A 143 16.77 28.77 -5.40
C ASP A 143 15.75 29.33 -4.41
N TRP A 144 14.97 30.30 -4.91
CA TRP A 144 13.94 31.01 -4.14
C TRP A 144 12.58 30.82 -4.81
N ASN A 145 11.56 30.61 -3.99
CA ASN A 145 10.17 30.56 -4.41
C ASN A 145 9.28 31.02 -3.23
N ILE A 146 7.96 30.99 -3.41
CA ILE A 146 7.00 31.44 -2.39
C ILE A 146 7.00 30.59 -1.10
N TRP A 147 7.41 29.32 -1.18
CA TRP A 147 7.59 28.45 0.00
C TRP A 147 8.78 28.87 0.86
N GLY A 148 9.60 29.81 0.40
CA GLY A 148 10.61 30.48 1.21
C GLY A 148 10.07 31.50 2.22
N LEU A 149 8.76 31.56 2.50
CA LEU A 149 8.18 32.54 3.43
C LEU A 149 8.84 32.49 4.82
N VAL A 150 9.12 31.28 5.31
CA VAL A 150 9.93 30.98 6.49
C VAL A 150 10.89 29.83 6.17
N GLU A 151 11.97 29.70 6.95
CA GLU A 151 12.97 28.63 6.78
C GLU A 151 12.32 27.23 6.76
N ASP A 152 11.41 26.97 7.70
CA ASP A 152 10.70 25.68 7.83
C ASP A 152 9.95 25.28 6.55
N LEU A 153 9.23 26.22 5.92
CA LEU A 153 8.47 25.94 4.69
C LEU A 153 9.38 25.65 3.50
N ARG A 154 10.60 26.18 3.49
CA ARG A 154 11.60 25.94 2.44
C ARG A 154 12.14 24.49 2.46
N ASP A 155 11.95 23.79 3.57
CA ASP A 155 12.35 22.40 3.73
C ASP A 155 11.28 21.38 3.33
N ILE A 156 10.12 21.86 2.90
CA ILE A 156 9.09 21.04 2.28
C ILE A 156 9.39 20.90 0.78
N HIS A 157 9.56 19.67 0.31
CA HIS A 157 9.48 19.33 -1.08
C HIS A 157 8.01 19.34 -1.52
N VAL A 158 7.73 20.08 -2.60
CA VAL A 158 6.38 20.28 -3.13
C VAL A 158 6.32 19.67 -4.51
N SER A 159 5.37 18.78 -4.76
CA SER A 159 5.18 18.17 -6.07
C SER A 159 3.83 18.56 -6.68
N ASP A 160 3.82 18.87 -7.97
CA ASP A 160 2.63 19.30 -8.70
C ASP A 160 1.67 18.12 -8.95
N GLN A 161 0.72 17.94 -8.03
CA GLN A 161 -0.32 16.92 -8.10
C GLN A 161 -1.62 17.50 -7.54
N ALA A 162 -2.72 17.29 -8.25
CA ALA A 162 -4.02 17.83 -7.86
C ALA A 162 -5.08 16.75 -7.67
N GLY A 163 -6.02 16.98 -6.76
CA GLY A 163 -7.13 16.08 -6.51
C GLY A 163 -8.08 16.60 -5.43
N GLN A 164 -9.11 15.81 -5.13
CA GLN A 164 -10.17 16.19 -4.18
C GLN A 164 -10.34 15.19 -3.03
N GLU A 165 -9.88 13.94 -3.21
CA GLU A 165 -9.97 12.90 -2.18
C GLU A 165 -8.85 13.09 -1.16
N MET A 166 -9.22 13.50 0.06
CA MET A 166 -8.31 13.79 1.16
C MET A 166 -8.83 13.13 2.45
N PHE A 167 -7.92 12.55 3.23
CA PHE A 167 -8.22 11.80 4.45
C PHE A 167 -7.32 12.25 5.59
N ILE A 168 -7.87 12.37 6.80
CA ILE A 168 -7.10 12.70 8.01
C ILE A 168 -6.31 11.47 8.46
N THR A 169 -5.06 11.68 8.86
CA THR A 169 -4.13 10.63 9.33
C THR A 169 -4.38 10.21 10.77
N ASP A 170 -4.74 11.15 11.65
CA ASP A 170 -5.06 10.90 13.06
C ASP A 170 -6.15 11.87 13.56
N MET A 171 -7.16 11.36 14.26
CA MET A 171 -8.24 12.15 14.86
C MET A 171 -7.99 12.53 16.32
N ASN A 172 -6.78 12.33 16.87
CA ASN A 172 -6.51 12.64 18.27
C ASN A 172 -6.21 14.13 18.54
N SER A 173 -5.71 14.89 17.56
CA SER A 173 -5.35 16.31 17.71
C SER A 173 -6.55 17.25 17.48
N PRO A 174 -6.70 18.35 18.25
CA PRO A 174 -7.69 19.39 17.95
C PRO A 174 -7.55 19.96 16.54
N LEU A 175 -6.31 20.10 16.05
CA LEU A 175 -6.04 20.62 14.71
C LEU A 175 -6.54 19.68 13.61
N THR A 176 -6.32 18.37 13.74
CA THR A 176 -6.78 17.39 12.75
C THR A 176 -8.30 17.21 12.78
N LYS A 177 -8.92 17.28 13.97
CA LYS A 177 -10.39 17.31 14.11
C LYS A 177 -11.00 18.53 13.45
N LEU A 178 -10.39 19.70 13.59
CA LEU A 178 -10.84 20.91 12.92
C LEU A 178 -10.69 20.74 11.41
N LEU A 179 -9.51 20.32 10.94
CA LEU A 179 -9.26 20.13 9.51
C LEU A 179 -10.28 19.16 8.89
N ALA A 180 -10.61 18.06 9.58
CA ALA A 180 -11.62 17.09 9.15
C ALA A 180 -12.98 17.72 8.80
N GLN A 181 -13.38 18.78 9.52
CA GLN A 181 -14.65 19.48 9.29
C GLN A 181 -14.63 20.33 8.02
N TYR A 182 -13.45 20.79 7.60
CA TYR A 182 -13.26 21.75 6.51
C TYR A 182 -12.64 21.14 5.23
N LEU A 183 -12.17 19.89 5.28
CA LEU A 183 -11.74 19.16 4.08
C LEU A 183 -12.87 18.87 3.07
N PRO A 184 -14.11 18.52 3.48
CA PRO A 184 -15.18 18.27 2.52
C PRO A 184 -15.42 19.47 1.59
N GLY A 185 -15.37 19.23 0.27
CA GLY A 185 -15.50 20.28 -0.75
C GLY A 185 -14.21 21.05 -1.05
N GLY A 186 -13.12 20.77 -0.33
CA GLY A 186 -11.78 21.24 -0.65
C GLY A 186 -11.09 20.47 -1.77
N ARG A 187 -9.89 20.90 -2.14
CA ARG A 187 -8.99 20.24 -3.09
C ARG A 187 -7.53 20.44 -2.69
N PHE A 188 -6.66 19.52 -3.06
CA PHE A 188 -5.22 19.74 -3.03
C PHE A 188 -4.74 20.07 -4.44
N GLU A 189 -3.73 20.94 -4.52
CA GLU A 189 -3.09 21.35 -5.79
C GLU A 189 -1.62 20.94 -5.84
N CYS A 190 -1.06 20.45 -4.72
CA CYS A 190 0.25 19.85 -4.64
C CYS A 190 0.29 18.78 -3.52
N THR A 191 1.29 17.91 -3.55
CA THR A 191 1.67 17.03 -2.44
C THR A 191 2.95 17.53 -1.76
N LEU A 192 3.16 17.10 -0.52
CA LEU A 192 4.17 17.63 0.38
C LEU A 192 5.05 16.49 0.91
N ALA A 193 6.36 16.69 0.96
CA ALA A 193 7.29 15.77 1.62
C ALA A 193 8.40 16.54 2.34
N GLY A 194 8.66 16.25 3.62
CA GLY A 194 9.82 16.82 4.30
C GLY A 194 11.14 16.30 3.70
N LYS A 195 12.20 17.11 3.66
CA LYS A 195 13.52 16.65 3.18
C LYS A 195 14.08 15.51 4.03
N TYR A 196 14.60 14.47 3.36
CA TYR A 196 15.14 13.20 3.88
C TYR A 196 16.26 13.30 4.95
N ASN A 197 16.80 14.49 5.26
CA ASN A 197 17.98 14.61 6.12
C ASN A 197 17.69 15.01 7.58
N ASN A 198 16.43 15.28 7.94
CA ASN A 198 16.03 15.43 9.34
C ASN A 198 14.77 14.61 9.59
N HIS A 199 14.94 13.37 10.06
CA HIS A 199 13.90 12.74 10.84
C HIS A 199 13.58 13.67 12.03
N ASN A 200 12.29 14.00 12.19
CA ASN A 200 11.64 14.76 13.28
C ASN A 200 11.45 16.27 13.03
N GLY A 201 10.23 16.65 12.63
CA GLY A 201 9.78 18.04 12.70
C GLY A 201 8.36 18.29 12.17
N TRP A 202 7.90 17.50 11.19
CA TRP A 202 6.59 17.65 10.57
C TRP A 202 5.66 16.48 10.90
N ASP A 203 4.48 16.80 11.40
CA ASP A 203 3.37 15.88 11.58
C ASP A 203 2.45 15.95 10.36
N THR A 204 2.17 14.81 9.73
CA THR A 204 1.20 14.74 8.63
C THR A 204 -0.21 14.86 9.18
N LEU A 205 -0.99 15.82 8.69
CA LEU A 205 -2.36 16.07 9.11
C LEU A 205 -3.40 15.41 8.18
N ALA A 206 -3.11 15.34 6.88
CA ALA A 206 -3.97 14.74 5.88
C ALA A 206 -3.17 14.17 4.69
N VAL A 207 -3.71 13.12 4.08
CA VAL A 207 -3.16 12.42 2.91
C VAL A 207 -4.18 12.33 1.78
N ASN A 208 -3.70 12.17 0.54
CA ASN A 208 -4.56 11.80 -0.59
C ASN A 208 -4.90 10.30 -0.58
N LYS A 209 -5.67 9.82 -1.57
CA LYS A 209 -6.03 8.38 -1.70
C LYS A 209 -4.86 7.42 -1.95
N PHE A 210 -3.72 7.94 -2.35
CA PHE A 210 -2.48 7.19 -2.59
C PHE A 210 -1.55 7.20 -1.36
N GLY A 211 -1.93 7.92 -0.30
CA GLY A 211 -1.13 8.06 0.92
C GLY A 211 -0.14 9.22 0.91
N ASP A 212 -0.11 10.06 -0.13
CA ASP A 212 0.81 11.20 -0.19
C ASP A 212 0.31 12.34 0.72
N PRO A 213 1.18 12.99 1.51
CA PRO A 213 0.78 14.10 2.36
C PRO A 213 0.29 15.32 1.56
N VAL A 214 -0.82 15.90 2.02
CA VAL A 214 -1.42 17.13 1.46
C VAL A 214 -1.63 18.22 2.51
N ALA A 215 -1.40 17.89 3.79
CA ALA A 215 -1.40 18.82 4.91
C ALA A 215 -0.35 18.39 5.95
N LEU A 216 0.40 19.35 6.48
CA LEU A 216 1.49 19.13 7.44
C LEU A 216 1.44 20.19 8.55
N SER A 217 1.98 19.90 9.73
CA SER A 217 2.29 20.90 10.76
C SER A 217 3.65 20.67 11.39
N SER A 218 4.37 21.72 11.76
CA SER A 218 5.60 21.62 12.55
C SER A 218 5.49 22.34 13.89
N CYS A 219 6.01 21.68 14.93
CA CYS A 219 6.14 22.19 16.29
C CYS A 219 7.58 21.96 16.78
N LEU A 220 8.56 22.61 16.15
CA LEU A 220 9.96 22.49 16.55
C LEU A 220 10.19 23.19 17.91
N GLY A 221 10.61 22.42 18.92
CA GLY A 221 11.35 22.89 20.10
C GLY A 221 10.93 24.25 20.68
N SER A 222 9.67 24.38 21.09
CA SER A 222 9.07 25.52 21.80
C SER A 222 9.43 26.92 21.26
N LYS A 223 8.62 27.41 20.31
CA LYS A 223 7.85 28.66 20.45
C LYS A 223 6.87 28.88 19.29
N GLY A 224 7.26 28.62 18.03
CA GLY A 224 6.45 28.89 16.84
C GLY A 224 5.80 27.67 16.21
N THR A 225 4.76 27.89 15.42
CA THR A 225 3.99 26.82 14.76
C THR A 225 3.80 27.13 13.28
N VAL A 226 4.05 26.14 12.42
CA VAL A 226 3.72 26.22 11.00
C VAL A 226 2.65 25.19 10.67
N ILE A 227 1.59 25.62 9.99
CA ILE A 227 0.46 24.79 9.59
C ILE A 227 0.30 24.94 8.07
N VAL A 228 0.39 23.84 7.35
CA VAL A 228 0.18 23.77 5.91
C VAL A 228 -1.07 22.96 5.65
N VAL A 229 -2.04 23.57 4.97
CA VAL A 229 -3.33 22.95 4.65
C VAL A 229 -3.62 23.04 3.15
N PRO A 230 -4.40 22.11 2.58
CA PRO A 230 -4.83 22.18 1.19
C PRO A 230 -5.80 23.34 0.98
N GLN A 231 -6.21 23.55 -0.27
CA GLN A 231 -7.22 24.55 -0.62
C GLN A 231 -8.59 24.10 -0.11
N ILE A 232 -9.10 24.75 0.93
CA ILE A 232 -10.43 24.47 1.50
C ILE A 232 -11.48 25.45 0.96
N ALA A 233 -12.73 24.99 0.88
CA ALA A 233 -13.83 25.79 0.36
C ALA A 233 -14.18 26.97 1.28
N ASP A 234 -14.29 26.73 2.59
CA ASP A 234 -14.59 27.75 3.59
C ASP A 234 -13.33 28.14 4.39
N LYS A 235 -12.46 28.95 3.78
CA LYS A 235 -11.26 29.47 4.44
C LYS A 235 -11.60 30.35 5.65
N THR A 236 -12.67 31.15 5.57
CA THR A 236 -13.07 32.07 6.63
C THR A 236 -13.49 31.31 7.88
N GLY A 237 -14.40 30.33 7.73
CA GLY A 237 -14.87 29.50 8.84
C GLY A 237 -13.72 28.72 9.47
N PHE A 238 -12.85 28.11 8.65
CA PHE A 238 -11.69 27.39 9.15
C PHE A 238 -10.75 28.29 9.96
N LEU A 239 -10.39 29.47 9.44
CA LEU A 239 -9.49 30.38 10.15
C LEU A 239 -10.11 30.90 11.44
N ARG A 240 -11.41 31.20 11.45
CA ARG A 240 -12.13 31.60 12.66
C ARG A 240 -12.05 30.51 13.72
N ASP A 241 -12.38 29.27 13.36
CA ASP A 241 -12.43 28.15 14.31
C ASP A 241 -11.03 27.71 14.74
N LEU A 242 -10.02 27.84 13.85
CA LEU A 242 -8.61 27.64 14.17
C LEU A 242 -8.16 28.63 15.26
N ILE A 243 -8.41 29.92 15.07
CA ILE A 243 -7.98 30.97 15.99
C ILE A 243 -8.75 30.92 17.32
N LEU A 244 -10.05 30.59 17.31
CA LEU A 244 -10.85 30.56 18.54
C LEU A 244 -10.71 29.28 19.35
N ASN A 245 -10.58 28.13 18.69
CA ASN A 245 -10.75 26.83 19.35
C ASN A 245 -9.48 25.98 19.40
N VAL A 246 -8.48 26.25 18.54
CA VAL A 246 -7.29 25.39 18.42
C VAL A 246 -6.02 26.13 18.81
N LEU A 247 -5.77 27.32 18.26
CA LEU A 247 -4.56 28.10 18.59
C LEU A 247 -4.44 28.51 20.06
N PRO A 248 -5.52 28.76 20.83
CA PRO A 248 -5.39 29.02 22.26
C PRO A 248 -4.87 27.83 23.06
N ASP A 249 -4.99 26.60 22.52
CA ASP A 249 -4.40 25.40 23.12
C ASP A 249 -2.99 25.13 22.58
N LEU A 250 -2.74 25.38 21.28
CA LEU A 250 -1.43 25.15 20.65
C LEU A 250 -0.38 26.22 20.98
N SER A 251 -0.80 27.48 21.09
CA SER A 251 0.06 28.65 21.29
C SER A 251 -0.56 29.59 22.34
N PRO A 252 -0.75 29.13 23.59
CA PRO A 252 -1.49 29.87 24.61
C PRO A 252 -0.88 31.23 24.94
N HIS A 253 0.43 31.42 24.73
CA HIS A 253 1.11 32.70 24.93
C HIS A 253 0.64 33.81 23.99
N LEU A 254 0.04 33.48 22.84
CA LEU A 254 -0.59 34.44 21.93
C LEU A 254 -2.01 34.83 22.36
N PHE A 255 -2.59 34.10 23.31
CA PHE A 255 -3.97 34.31 23.78
C PHE A 255 -4.04 34.46 25.31
N PRO A 256 -3.31 35.42 25.91
CA PRO A 256 -3.23 35.57 27.36
C PRO A 256 -4.59 35.85 28.02
N GLU A 257 -5.54 36.43 27.27
CA GLU A 257 -6.90 36.69 27.78
C GLU A 257 -7.83 35.47 27.75
N ILE A 258 -7.52 34.47 26.91
CA ILE A 258 -8.26 33.19 26.80
C ILE A 258 -7.75 32.17 27.83
N GLU A 259 -6.53 32.35 28.36
CA GLU A 259 -5.94 31.51 29.42
C GLU A 259 -6.69 31.53 30.78
N LYS A 260 -7.79 32.28 30.95
CA LYS A 260 -8.60 32.40 32.19
C LYS A 260 -9.11 31.05 32.72
N GLY A 261 -8.23 30.31 33.40
CA GLY A 261 -8.51 29.04 34.07
C GLY A 261 -7.85 27.81 33.45
N LYS A 262 -7.34 27.84 32.21
CA LYS A 262 -6.72 26.64 31.61
C LYS A 262 -5.42 26.21 32.30
N TRP A 263 -4.74 27.12 32.99
CA TRP A 263 -3.56 26.81 33.80
C TRP A 263 -3.84 25.76 34.89
N THR A 264 -5.10 25.60 35.34
CA THR A 264 -5.46 24.55 36.32
C THR A 264 -5.29 23.14 35.77
N HIS A 265 -5.17 22.97 34.45
CA HIS A 265 -4.94 21.70 33.79
C HIS A 265 -3.47 21.44 33.45
N ARG A 266 -2.56 22.37 33.78
CA ARG A 266 -1.11 22.12 33.64
C ARG A 266 -0.67 21.08 34.68
N PRO A 267 0.33 20.23 34.39
CA PRO A 267 0.72 19.13 35.29
C PRO A 267 1.00 19.58 36.73
N GLU A 268 1.63 20.74 36.92
CA GLU A 268 1.96 21.30 38.23
C GLU A 268 0.76 21.85 39.04
N TYR A 269 -0.40 22.06 38.40
CA TYR A 269 -1.62 22.59 39.03
C TYR A 269 -2.83 21.65 38.97
N GLU A 270 -2.75 20.59 38.15
CA GLU A 270 -3.82 19.59 37.98
C GLU A 270 -3.86 18.57 39.12
N LEU A 271 -5.02 17.95 39.33
CA LEU A 271 -5.21 16.94 40.37
C LEU A 271 -4.26 15.75 40.15
N PRO A 272 -3.49 15.28 41.16
CA PRO A 272 -2.50 14.21 41.00
C PRO A 272 -3.06 12.94 40.36
N ARG A 273 -4.29 12.56 40.70
CA ARG A 273 -4.94 11.40 40.10
C ARG A 273 -5.25 11.56 38.61
N ILE A 274 -5.55 12.79 38.15
CA ILE A 274 -5.76 13.07 36.73
C ILE A 274 -4.43 12.95 35.98
N ASN A 275 -3.34 13.50 36.52
CA ASN A 275 -2.00 13.33 35.96
C ASN A 275 -1.60 11.84 35.85
N GLU A 276 -1.85 11.04 36.90
CA GLU A 276 -1.62 9.58 36.87
C GLU A 276 -2.41 8.90 35.75
N LEU A 277 -3.68 9.24 35.58
CA LEU A 277 -4.54 8.65 34.56
C LEU A 277 -4.13 9.07 33.14
N GLN A 278 -3.72 10.33 32.94
CA GLN A 278 -3.21 10.83 31.67
C GLN A 278 -1.87 10.17 31.30
N ALA A 279 -0.96 10.02 32.26
CA ALA A 279 0.29 9.28 32.08
C ALA A 279 0.03 7.80 31.75
N ALA A 280 -0.93 7.17 32.43
CA ALA A 280 -1.34 5.80 32.11
C ALA A 280 -1.94 5.67 30.70
N GLN A 281 -2.80 6.61 30.29
CA GLN A 281 -3.32 6.66 28.92
C GLN A 281 -2.21 6.81 27.88
N ALA A 282 -1.26 7.73 28.11
CA ALA A 282 -0.12 7.93 27.22
C ALA A 282 0.75 6.66 27.11
N SER A 283 1.03 6.00 28.23
CA SER A 283 1.79 4.75 28.24
C SER A 283 1.07 3.62 27.52
N ILE A 284 -0.25 3.49 27.68
CA ILE A 284 -1.05 2.48 26.98
C ILE A 284 -1.05 2.74 25.48
N ARG A 285 -1.19 4.01 25.05
CA ARG A 285 -1.11 4.38 23.63
C ARG A 285 0.25 4.04 23.04
N GLN A 286 1.33 4.45 23.71
CA GLN A 286 2.69 4.14 23.24
C GLN A 286 2.94 2.63 23.12
N GLU A 287 2.46 1.83 24.07
CA GLU A 287 2.57 0.37 23.99
C GLU A 287 1.70 -0.21 22.86
N ALA A 288 0.49 0.30 22.66
CA ALA A 288 -0.38 -0.11 21.56
C ALA A 288 0.27 0.22 20.20
N ASP A 289 0.81 1.42 20.03
CA ASP A 289 1.46 1.85 18.79
C ASP A 289 2.68 0.98 18.48
N ARG A 290 3.50 0.66 19.49
CA ARG A 290 4.63 -0.28 19.34
C ARG A 290 4.17 -1.66 18.91
N ARG A 291 3.09 -2.17 19.49
CA ARG A 291 2.52 -3.48 19.13
C ARG A 291 1.96 -3.48 17.71
N VAL A 292 1.29 -2.41 17.30
CA VAL A 292 0.78 -2.27 15.93
C VAL A 292 1.94 -2.21 14.93
N ALA A 293 2.99 -1.46 15.23
CA ALA A 293 4.20 -1.42 14.40
C ALA A 293 4.84 -2.80 14.28
N ALA A 294 5.04 -3.51 15.40
CA ALA A 294 5.58 -4.87 15.39
C ALA A 294 4.73 -5.86 14.57
N LEU A 295 3.40 -5.81 14.71
CA LEU A 295 2.49 -6.63 13.91
C LEU A 295 2.54 -6.26 12.42
N SER A 296 2.75 -4.99 12.09
CA SER A 296 2.90 -4.53 10.71
C SER A 296 4.20 -5.07 10.10
N ASP A 297 5.30 -5.04 10.86
CA ASP A 297 6.57 -5.63 10.46
C ASP A 297 6.45 -7.16 10.27
N GLU A 298 5.75 -7.85 11.16
CA GLU A 298 5.46 -9.30 11.03
C GLU A 298 4.63 -9.60 9.78
N ILE A 299 3.65 -8.77 9.45
CA ILE A 299 2.83 -8.92 8.22
C ILE A 299 3.70 -8.75 6.97
N GLU A 300 4.57 -7.74 6.93
CA GLU A 300 5.44 -7.52 5.77
C GLU A 300 6.51 -8.61 5.62
N LEU A 301 7.02 -9.15 6.74
CA LEU A 301 7.90 -10.32 6.73
C LEU A 301 7.17 -11.54 6.15
N GLU A 302 5.97 -11.84 6.65
CA GLU A 302 5.16 -12.96 6.16
C GLU A 302 4.82 -12.81 4.67
N LYS A 303 4.47 -11.59 4.21
CA LYS A 303 4.25 -11.30 2.78
C LYS A 303 5.50 -11.52 1.95
N THR A 304 6.67 -11.18 2.47
CA THR A 304 7.95 -11.36 1.76
C THR A 304 8.31 -12.84 1.69
N GLU A 305 8.17 -13.57 2.79
CA GLU A 305 8.51 -15.00 2.88
C GLU A 305 7.53 -15.90 2.11
N LYS A 306 6.23 -15.57 2.14
CA LYS A 306 5.16 -16.41 1.58
C LYS A 306 4.42 -15.80 0.40
N GLY A 307 4.85 -14.64 -0.08
CA GLY A 307 4.24 -13.93 -1.22
C GLY A 307 4.14 -14.79 -2.48
N TRP A 308 5.08 -15.72 -2.67
CA TRP A 308 5.07 -16.68 -3.77
C TRP A 308 3.79 -17.55 -3.83
N LEU A 309 3.09 -17.74 -2.71
CA LEU A 309 1.78 -18.43 -2.70
C LEU A 309 0.74 -17.64 -3.50
N HIS A 310 0.77 -16.30 -3.45
CA HIS A 310 -0.11 -15.47 -4.27
C HIS A 310 0.34 -15.47 -5.72
N ASP A 311 1.64 -15.53 -5.98
CA ASP A 311 2.18 -15.63 -7.34
C ASP A 311 1.74 -16.90 -8.06
N LEU A 312 1.47 -18.01 -7.34
CA LEU A 312 0.79 -19.19 -7.93
C LEU A 312 -0.59 -18.85 -8.50
N LEU A 313 -1.30 -17.92 -7.86
CA LEU A 313 -2.67 -17.56 -8.24
C LEU A 313 -2.71 -16.49 -9.32
N THR A 314 -1.77 -15.54 -9.31
CA THR A 314 -1.82 -14.35 -10.18
C THR A 314 -0.70 -14.29 -11.22
N GLY A 315 0.40 -15.02 -10.99
CA GLY A 315 1.62 -14.94 -11.77
C GLY A 315 1.51 -15.47 -13.21
N THR A 316 2.49 -15.09 -14.02
CA THR A 316 2.74 -15.57 -15.39
C THR A 316 4.23 -15.45 -15.71
N GLY A 317 4.74 -16.25 -16.65
CA GLY A 317 6.17 -16.25 -17.03
C GLY A 317 7.08 -16.59 -15.85
N ASP A 318 8.28 -15.98 -15.81
CA ASP A 318 9.33 -16.27 -14.83
C ASP A 318 8.87 -16.15 -13.35
N VAL A 319 7.92 -15.24 -13.05
CA VAL A 319 7.34 -15.10 -11.71
C VAL A 319 6.56 -16.36 -11.30
N LEU A 320 5.76 -16.92 -12.21
CA LEU A 320 5.01 -18.15 -11.95
C LEU A 320 5.95 -19.35 -11.86
N VAL A 321 6.98 -19.43 -12.71
CA VAL A 321 8.00 -20.49 -12.66
C VAL A 321 8.70 -20.50 -11.30
N SER A 322 9.11 -19.33 -10.81
CA SER A 322 9.73 -19.18 -9.49
C SER A 322 8.79 -19.62 -8.35
N ALA A 323 7.52 -19.24 -8.42
CA ALA A 323 6.51 -19.63 -7.43
C ALA A 323 6.26 -21.16 -7.41
N VAL A 324 6.20 -21.79 -8.58
CA VAL A 324 6.07 -23.25 -8.70
C VAL A 324 7.32 -23.95 -8.13
N LYS A 325 8.52 -23.46 -8.44
CA LYS A 325 9.78 -23.99 -7.90
C LYS A 325 9.81 -23.93 -6.38
N ASN A 326 9.38 -22.82 -5.77
CA ASN A 326 9.23 -22.67 -4.32
C ASN A 326 8.22 -23.67 -3.74
N ALA A 327 7.08 -23.87 -4.41
CA ALA A 327 6.09 -24.86 -4.00
C ALA A 327 6.67 -26.28 -3.99
N LEU A 328 7.37 -26.67 -5.06
CA LEU A 328 8.01 -27.98 -5.17
C LEU A 328 9.05 -28.20 -4.07
N ALA A 329 9.88 -27.19 -3.78
CA ALA A 329 10.82 -27.25 -2.66
C ALA A 329 10.10 -27.43 -1.31
N ALA A 330 8.98 -26.73 -1.09
CA ALA A 330 8.16 -26.89 0.12
C ALA A 330 7.55 -28.29 0.26
N PHE A 331 7.35 -29.01 -0.84
CA PHE A 331 6.89 -30.42 -0.82
C PHE A 331 8.04 -31.44 -0.66
N GLY A 332 9.27 -30.98 -0.51
CA GLY A 332 10.44 -31.84 -0.33
C GLY A 332 11.00 -32.42 -1.63
N PHE A 333 10.85 -31.70 -2.75
CA PHE A 333 11.63 -31.99 -3.95
C PHE A 333 13.02 -31.33 -3.85
N ASP A 334 14.08 -32.14 -3.91
CA ASP A 334 15.46 -31.67 -3.67
C ASP A 334 16.20 -31.31 -4.98
N LYS A 335 15.86 -31.97 -6.09
CA LYS A 335 16.57 -31.87 -7.37
C LYS A 335 15.68 -31.26 -8.46
N VAL A 336 15.25 -30.02 -8.23
CA VAL A 336 14.48 -29.22 -9.19
C VAL A 336 15.43 -28.28 -9.95
N VAL A 337 15.58 -28.49 -11.26
CA VAL A 337 16.43 -27.70 -12.14
C VAL A 337 15.56 -26.74 -12.95
N ASP A 338 15.95 -25.47 -12.99
CA ASP A 338 15.36 -24.45 -13.88
C ASP A 338 16.15 -24.45 -15.18
N VAL A 339 15.56 -25.04 -16.22
CA VAL A 339 16.27 -25.33 -17.46
C VAL A 339 16.41 -24.08 -18.31
N ASP A 340 15.41 -23.20 -18.27
CA ASP A 340 15.46 -21.92 -18.97
C ASP A 340 16.53 -21.01 -18.38
N GLU A 341 16.68 -20.96 -17.06
CA GLU A 341 17.77 -20.22 -16.40
C GLU A 341 19.17 -20.74 -16.81
N GLU A 342 19.36 -22.06 -16.87
CA GLU A 342 20.61 -22.67 -17.33
C GLU A 342 20.89 -22.37 -18.81
N ARG A 343 19.87 -22.45 -19.66
CA ARG A 343 19.99 -22.18 -21.11
C ARG A 343 20.28 -20.72 -21.41
N ASP A 344 19.65 -19.80 -20.70
CA ASP A 344 19.93 -18.37 -20.83
C ASP A 344 21.39 -18.05 -20.48
N ARG A 345 21.91 -18.66 -19.41
CA ARG A 345 23.33 -18.54 -19.01
C ARG A 345 24.29 -19.06 -20.08
N GLU A 346 23.87 -20.08 -20.84
CA GLU A 346 24.62 -20.67 -21.94
C GLU A 346 24.36 -20.00 -23.31
N GLY A 347 23.48 -18.98 -23.38
CA GLY A 347 23.10 -18.32 -24.63
C GLY A 347 22.33 -19.21 -25.60
N LYS A 348 21.62 -20.23 -25.09
CA LYS A 348 20.80 -21.16 -25.88
C LYS A 348 19.33 -20.74 -25.86
N THR A 349 18.57 -21.16 -26.87
CA THR A 349 17.11 -20.97 -26.89
C THR A 349 16.45 -21.73 -25.74
N ARG A 350 15.55 -21.07 -24.99
CA ARG A 350 14.67 -21.66 -23.97
C ARG A 350 13.86 -22.86 -24.48
N ARG A 351 13.46 -23.77 -23.58
CA ARG A 351 12.68 -24.98 -23.88
C ARG A 351 11.62 -25.23 -22.80
N GLU A 352 11.82 -26.22 -21.93
CA GLU A 352 10.99 -26.51 -20.76
C GLU A 352 11.35 -25.59 -19.58
N ASP A 353 10.39 -25.32 -18.71
CA ASP A 353 10.64 -24.48 -17.53
C ASP A 353 11.49 -25.24 -16.50
N LEU A 354 10.98 -26.38 -15.99
CA LEU A 354 11.64 -27.13 -14.92
C LEU A 354 11.84 -28.62 -15.23
N GLN A 355 12.88 -29.22 -14.65
CA GLN A 355 13.07 -30.66 -14.56
C GLN A 355 13.19 -31.13 -13.11
N ILE A 356 12.58 -32.26 -12.76
CA ILE A 356 12.68 -32.85 -11.42
C ILE A 356 13.35 -34.22 -11.50
N HIS A 357 14.51 -34.35 -10.82
CA HIS A 357 15.41 -35.52 -10.87
C HIS A 357 15.42 -36.35 -9.59
N ASP A 358 14.45 -36.16 -8.71
CA ASP A 358 14.38 -36.84 -7.40
C ASP A 358 14.24 -38.36 -7.51
N ILE A 359 13.30 -38.81 -8.34
CA ILE A 359 12.96 -40.22 -8.57
C ILE A 359 12.70 -40.49 -10.07
N SER A 360 12.52 -41.76 -10.43
CA SER A 360 12.06 -42.18 -11.76
C SER A 360 10.53 -42.39 -11.75
N PRO A 361 9.80 -41.96 -12.81
CA PRO A 361 10.30 -41.30 -14.01
C PRO A 361 10.81 -39.88 -13.73
N LEU A 362 11.70 -39.34 -14.58
CA LEU A 362 12.08 -37.92 -14.50
C LEU A 362 10.88 -37.06 -14.90
N LEU A 363 10.57 -35.99 -14.17
CA LEU A 363 9.49 -35.06 -14.56
C LEU A 363 10.04 -33.88 -15.36
N VAL A 364 9.41 -33.63 -16.50
CA VAL A 364 9.55 -32.38 -17.27
C VAL A 364 8.31 -31.55 -17.02
N VAL A 365 8.49 -30.36 -16.46
CA VAL A 365 7.39 -29.49 -16.05
C VAL A 365 7.33 -28.28 -16.97
N ASP A 366 6.15 -28.05 -17.56
CA ASP A 366 5.84 -26.88 -18.37
C ASP A 366 4.78 -26.03 -17.65
N ILE A 367 5.01 -24.72 -17.57
CA ILE A 367 4.30 -23.82 -16.69
C ILE A 367 3.72 -22.66 -17.51
N LYS A 368 2.41 -22.45 -17.41
CA LYS A 368 1.73 -21.43 -18.20
C LYS A 368 0.76 -20.57 -17.40
N GLY A 369 0.90 -19.25 -17.50
CA GLY A 369 -0.08 -18.29 -16.99
C GLY A 369 -0.94 -17.72 -18.10
N ILE A 370 -2.25 -17.97 -18.08
CA ILE A 370 -3.19 -17.56 -19.13
C ILE A 370 -4.45 -16.88 -18.58
N GLY A 371 -5.03 -15.97 -19.35
CA GLY A 371 -6.23 -15.23 -18.97
C GLY A 371 -7.53 -16.00 -19.21
N GLY A 372 -7.51 -17.04 -20.05
CA GLY A 372 -8.68 -17.85 -20.43
C GLY A 372 -8.54 -19.31 -20.05
N TYR A 373 -9.23 -20.17 -20.81
CA TYR A 373 -9.10 -21.63 -20.70
C TYR A 373 -7.81 -22.12 -21.38
N PRO A 374 -7.18 -23.19 -20.87
CA PRO A 374 -6.06 -23.85 -21.53
C PRO A 374 -6.39 -24.31 -22.95
N SER A 375 -5.53 -23.98 -23.91
CA SER A 375 -5.55 -24.61 -25.23
C SER A 375 -4.83 -25.96 -25.20
N ASP A 376 -4.98 -26.75 -26.28
CA ASP A 376 -4.27 -28.03 -26.38
C ASP A 376 -2.76 -27.82 -26.47
N ASP A 377 -2.32 -26.76 -27.15
CA ASP A 377 -0.90 -26.41 -27.23
C ASP A 377 -0.34 -26.00 -25.87
N ASP A 378 -1.10 -25.25 -25.06
CA ASP A 378 -0.67 -24.88 -23.70
C ASP A 378 -0.51 -26.12 -22.81
N ALA A 379 -1.40 -27.10 -22.95
CA ALA A 379 -1.40 -28.27 -22.08
C ALA A 379 -0.42 -29.36 -22.51
N THR A 380 -0.17 -29.54 -23.80
CA THR A 380 0.67 -30.63 -24.33
C THR A 380 2.12 -30.23 -24.57
N GLN A 381 2.51 -29.01 -24.23
CA GLN A 381 3.88 -28.52 -24.44
C GLN A 381 4.92 -29.38 -23.71
N ALA A 382 4.62 -29.84 -22.49
CA ALA A 382 5.49 -30.74 -21.74
C ALA A 382 5.83 -32.03 -22.51
N ASP A 383 4.87 -32.64 -23.24
CA ASP A 383 5.11 -33.86 -24.02
C ASP A 383 6.13 -33.66 -25.15
N LYS A 384 6.11 -32.48 -25.78
CA LYS A 384 7.10 -32.12 -26.81
C LYS A 384 8.51 -32.11 -26.21
N HIS A 385 8.66 -31.57 -25.00
CA HIS A 385 9.94 -31.50 -24.30
C HIS A 385 10.39 -32.87 -23.74
N VAL A 386 9.45 -33.68 -23.26
CA VAL A 386 9.70 -35.08 -22.84
C VAL A 386 10.36 -35.87 -23.96
N PHE A 387 9.82 -35.82 -25.19
CA PHE A 387 10.38 -36.57 -26.32
C PHE A 387 11.81 -36.16 -26.65
N ILE A 388 12.11 -34.86 -26.59
CA ILE A 388 13.45 -34.32 -26.86
C ILE A 388 14.41 -34.79 -25.77
N LEU A 389 14.04 -34.61 -24.50
CA LEU A 389 14.88 -34.95 -23.36
C LEU A 389 15.14 -36.46 -23.24
N ALA A 390 14.11 -37.28 -23.45
CA ALA A 390 14.22 -38.74 -23.47
C ALA A 390 15.27 -39.21 -24.50
N LYS A 391 15.28 -38.60 -25.69
CA LYS A 391 16.25 -38.90 -26.75
C LYS A 391 17.66 -38.41 -26.40
N GLU A 392 17.79 -37.21 -25.83
CA GLU A 392 19.08 -36.63 -25.41
C GLU A 392 19.73 -37.45 -24.30
N LEU A 393 18.94 -37.85 -23.28
CA LEU A 393 19.40 -38.66 -22.15
C LEU A 393 19.43 -40.17 -22.42
N LYS A 394 18.93 -40.61 -23.58
CA LYS A 394 18.80 -42.02 -23.98
C LYS A 394 18.05 -42.86 -22.93
N ARG A 395 16.97 -42.31 -22.38
CA ARG A 395 16.12 -42.97 -21.38
C ARG A 395 14.64 -42.85 -21.78
N VAL A 396 13.83 -43.81 -21.36
CA VAL A 396 12.40 -43.88 -21.72
C VAL A 396 11.46 -43.52 -20.58
N ASP A 397 12.00 -43.44 -19.36
CA ASP A 397 11.29 -43.11 -18.12
C ASP A 397 11.32 -41.61 -17.85
N VAL A 398 10.74 -40.84 -18.77
CA VAL A 398 10.54 -39.39 -18.66
C VAL A 398 9.04 -39.11 -18.81
N LYS A 399 8.51 -38.26 -17.94
CA LYS A 399 7.08 -37.95 -17.87
C LYS A 399 6.84 -36.45 -17.90
N GLY A 400 5.82 -36.02 -18.64
CA GLY A 400 5.41 -34.62 -18.72
C GLY A 400 4.44 -34.25 -17.60
N LEU A 401 4.56 -33.01 -17.12
CA LEU A 401 3.60 -32.39 -16.21
C LEU A 401 3.35 -30.95 -16.66
N SER A 402 2.10 -30.59 -16.90
CA SER A 402 1.73 -29.20 -17.21
C SER A 402 1.00 -28.57 -16.02
N ILE A 403 1.50 -27.41 -15.60
CA ILE A 403 0.93 -26.60 -14.51
C ILE A 403 0.42 -25.29 -15.08
N ILE A 404 -0.91 -25.12 -15.12
CA ILE A 404 -1.53 -23.97 -15.78
C ILE A 404 -2.26 -23.08 -14.78
N ASN A 405 -1.84 -21.83 -14.67
CA ASN A 405 -2.61 -20.78 -14.02
C ASN A 405 -3.66 -20.22 -15.00
N HIS A 406 -4.80 -20.91 -15.10
CA HIS A 406 -5.90 -20.54 -15.98
C HIS A 406 -6.76 -19.43 -15.36
N GLN A 407 -7.46 -18.67 -16.22
CA GLN A 407 -8.35 -17.58 -15.80
C GLN A 407 -7.72 -16.67 -14.72
N ARG A 408 -6.42 -16.36 -14.84
CA ARG A 408 -5.62 -15.74 -13.75
C ARG A 408 -6.13 -14.38 -13.25
N HIS A 409 -6.97 -13.72 -14.05
CA HIS A 409 -7.58 -12.43 -13.70
C HIS A 409 -8.86 -12.57 -12.84
N LEU A 410 -9.32 -13.79 -12.59
CA LEU A 410 -10.42 -14.08 -11.68
C LEU A 410 -9.89 -14.62 -10.34
N PRO A 411 -10.58 -14.31 -9.21
CA PRO A 411 -10.34 -14.98 -7.94
C PRO A 411 -10.42 -16.51 -8.13
N PRO A 412 -9.55 -17.31 -7.48
CA PRO A 412 -9.47 -18.74 -7.76
C PRO A 412 -10.78 -19.51 -7.57
N LEU A 413 -11.60 -19.13 -6.59
CA LEU A 413 -12.90 -19.77 -6.34
C LEU A 413 -13.97 -19.45 -7.38
N ASP A 414 -13.78 -18.38 -8.16
CA ASP A 414 -14.69 -17.98 -9.23
C ASP A 414 -14.28 -18.55 -10.61
N ARG A 415 -13.18 -19.30 -10.66
CA ARG A 415 -12.71 -19.97 -11.87
C ARG A 415 -13.48 -21.25 -12.14
N GLU A 416 -13.45 -21.70 -13.39
CA GLU A 416 -13.92 -23.04 -13.75
C GLU A 416 -12.88 -24.08 -13.30
N ASN A 417 -13.02 -24.55 -12.06
CA ASN A 417 -12.13 -25.55 -11.47
C ASN A 417 -12.66 -26.99 -11.59
N ARG A 418 -13.92 -27.18 -11.99
CA ARG A 418 -14.52 -28.50 -12.15
C ARG A 418 -14.04 -29.15 -13.45
N MET A 419 -14.04 -28.38 -14.54
CA MET A 419 -13.55 -28.81 -15.85
C MET A 419 -12.62 -27.75 -16.46
N PRO A 420 -11.43 -27.50 -15.87
CA PRO A 420 -10.50 -26.49 -16.37
C PRO A 420 -9.89 -26.89 -17.72
N PHE A 421 -9.82 -28.19 -18.00
CA PHE A 421 -9.32 -28.76 -19.25
C PHE A 421 -10.47 -29.38 -20.03
N ARG A 422 -10.43 -29.28 -21.36
CA ARG A 422 -11.42 -29.90 -22.25
C ARG A 422 -11.32 -31.43 -22.19
N GLN A 423 -12.44 -32.12 -22.40
CA GLN A 423 -12.49 -33.58 -22.28
C GLN A 423 -11.55 -34.28 -23.27
N GLU A 424 -11.46 -33.76 -24.50
CA GLU A 424 -10.58 -34.30 -25.54
C GLU A 424 -9.11 -34.29 -25.13
N LEU A 425 -8.70 -33.26 -24.39
CA LEU A 425 -7.34 -33.15 -23.85
C LEU A 425 -7.10 -34.17 -22.73
N LEU A 426 -8.09 -34.41 -21.87
CA LEU A 426 -8.03 -35.44 -20.84
C LEU A 426 -7.91 -36.84 -21.46
N ASP A 427 -8.62 -37.09 -22.56
CA ASP A 427 -8.54 -38.37 -23.27
C ASP A 427 -7.14 -38.58 -23.86
N VAL A 428 -6.51 -37.53 -24.42
CA VAL A 428 -5.13 -37.58 -24.94
C VAL A 428 -4.10 -37.89 -23.85
N THR A 429 -4.25 -37.29 -22.66
CA THR A 429 -3.27 -37.48 -21.56
C THR A 429 -3.14 -38.92 -21.10
N THR A 430 -4.19 -39.74 -21.28
CA THR A 430 -4.17 -41.17 -20.96
C THR A 430 -3.23 -41.94 -21.89
N GLY A 431 -3.07 -41.49 -23.15
CA GLY A 431 -2.19 -42.11 -24.13
C GLY A 431 -0.74 -41.63 -24.08
N THR A 432 -0.48 -40.44 -23.51
CA THR A 432 0.87 -39.84 -23.42
C THR A 432 1.48 -39.89 -22.02
N ASP A 433 0.75 -40.42 -21.04
CA ASP A 433 1.11 -40.34 -19.62
C ASP A 433 1.35 -38.90 -19.14
N LEU A 434 0.70 -37.90 -19.73
CA LEU A 434 0.83 -36.51 -19.32
C LEU A 434 0.05 -36.23 -18.03
N GLY A 435 0.68 -35.56 -17.05
CA GLY A 435 0.00 -35.00 -15.89
C GLY A 435 -0.50 -33.58 -16.15
N LEU A 436 -1.73 -33.26 -15.74
CA LEU A 436 -2.32 -31.92 -15.83
C LEU A 436 -2.81 -31.42 -14.47
N MET A 437 -2.32 -30.27 -14.04
CA MET A 437 -2.82 -29.59 -12.85
C MET A 437 -2.93 -28.08 -13.08
N THR A 438 -3.79 -27.42 -12.31
CA THR A 438 -3.88 -25.96 -12.30
C THR A 438 -2.91 -25.39 -11.26
N ALA A 439 -2.56 -24.12 -11.38
CA ALA A 439 -1.79 -23.47 -10.32
C ALA A 439 -2.60 -23.30 -9.01
N PHE A 440 -3.94 -23.28 -9.10
CA PHE A 440 -4.81 -23.28 -7.92
C PHE A 440 -4.77 -24.62 -7.17
N ASP A 441 -4.67 -25.74 -7.89
CA ASP A 441 -4.42 -27.05 -7.28
C ASP A 441 -3.12 -27.07 -6.49
N LEU A 442 -2.05 -26.54 -7.10
CA LEU A 442 -0.75 -26.43 -6.47
C LEU A 442 -0.80 -25.54 -5.21
N TYR A 443 -1.51 -24.41 -5.29
CA TYR A 443 -1.78 -23.54 -4.15
C TYR A 443 -2.51 -24.29 -3.02
N ARG A 444 -3.53 -25.09 -3.34
CA ARG A 444 -4.25 -25.90 -2.34
C ARG A 444 -3.31 -26.88 -1.65
N LEU A 445 -2.42 -27.56 -2.38
CA LEU A 445 -1.40 -28.40 -1.74
C LEU A 445 -0.48 -27.56 -0.84
N ALA A 446 -0.01 -26.41 -1.31
CA ALA A 446 0.97 -25.57 -0.63
C ALA A 446 0.44 -24.99 0.69
N VAL A 447 -0.85 -24.65 0.77
CA VAL A 447 -1.44 -24.12 2.01
C VAL A 447 -1.89 -25.22 2.98
N ASN A 448 -2.31 -26.38 2.48
CA ASN A 448 -2.77 -27.47 3.35
C ASN A 448 -1.62 -28.29 3.93
N ALA A 449 -0.55 -28.52 3.16
CA ALA A 449 0.57 -29.33 3.58
C ALA A 449 1.19 -28.90 4.94
N PRO A 450 1.60 -27.64 5.14
CA PRO A 450 2.12 -27.20 6.43
C PRO A 450 1.03 -27.14 7.52
N ARG A 451 -0.21 -26.83 7.15
CA ARG A 451 -1.33 -26.72 8.09
C ARG A 451 -1.70 -28.07 8.72
N LEU A 452 -1.66 -29.13 7.94
CA LEU A 452 -2.08 -30.48 8.32
C LEU A 452 -0.89 -31.42 8.54
N GLY A 453 0.34 -30.91 8.43
CA GLY A 453 1.57 -31.68 8.65
C GLY A 453 1.77 -32.79 7.60
N TRP A 454 1.31 -32.59 6.36
CA TRP A 454 1.56 -33.53 5.28
C TRP A 454 3.06 -33.58 4.96
N ASN A 455 3.59 -34.79 4.87
CA ASN A 455 5.00 -35.00 4.57
C ASN A 455 5.23 -35.15 3.05
N GLY A 456 6.46 -34.93 2.61
CA GLY A 456 6.83 -35.05 1.19
C GLY A 456 6.64 -36.46 0.62
N THR A 457 6.65 -37.52 1.43
CA THR A 457 6.37 -38.89 0.93
C THR A 457 4.91 -39.09 0.55
N ASP A 458 3.99 -38.37 1.18
CA ASP A 458 2.56 -38.43 0.88
C ASP A 458 2.16 -37.47 -0.25
N ILE A 459 2.91 -36.38 -0.45
CA ILE A 459 2.60 -35.35 -1.46
C ILE A 459 3.27 -35.64 -2.81
N ARG A 460 4.57 -35.97 -2.82
CA ARG A 460 5.33 -36.13 -4.07
C ARG A 460 4.68 -37.09 -5.07
N PRO A 461 4.10 -38.25 -4.68
CA PRO A 461 3.42 -39.16 -5.61
C PRO A 461 2.30 -38.51 -6.43
N VAL A 462 1.65 -37.45 -5.91
CA VAL A 462 0.57 -36.72 -6.59
C VAL A 462 1.04 -36.17 -7.95
N PHE A 463 2.26 -35.64 -8.01
CA PHE A 463 2.84 -35.03 -9.22
C PHE A 463 3.16 -36.07 -10.31
N TYR A 464 3.19 -37.35 -9.95
CA TYR A 464 3.44 -38.47 -10.86
C TYR A 464 2.15 -39.13 -11.37
N ARG A 465 0.97 -38.57 -11.07
CA ARG A 465 -0.31 -39.07 -11.59
C ARG A 465 -0.52 -38.63 -13.04
N THR A 466 -1.33 -39.39 -13.78
CA THR A 466 -1.64 -39.14 -15.21
C THR A 466 -3.02 -38.50 -15.34
N GLY A 467 -3.19 -37.65 -16.36
CA GLY A 467 -4.41 -36.90 -16.62
C GLY A 467 -4.63 -35.76 -15.65
N ARG A 468 -5.89 -35.39 -15.43
CA ARG A 468 -6.25 -34.36 -14.44
C ARG A 468 -5.86 -34.84 -13.04
N ILE A 469 -4.81 -34.26 -12.48
CA ILE A 469 -4.27 -34.64 -11.18
C ILE A 469 -5.20 -34.15 -10.08
N ASP A 470 -5.73 -35.09 -9.30
CA ASP A 470 -6.46 -34.78 -8.07
C ASP A 470 -5.47 -34.47 -6.93
N VAL A 471 -5.64 -33.33 -6.27
CA VAL A 471 -4.73 -32.81 -5.23
C VAL A 471 -5.03 -33.37 -3.84
N VAL A 472 -5.06 -34.69 -3.78
CA VAL A 472 -5.28 -35.47 -2.57
C VAL A 472 -4.00 -36.26 -2.27
N PRO A 473 -3.37 -36.05 -1.10
CA PRO A 473 -2.18 -36.80 -0.70
C PRO A 473 -2.40 -38.33 -0.68
N GLU A 474 -1.32 -39.10 -0.82
CA GLU A 474 -1.41 -40.56 -0.98
C GLU A 474 -2.04 -41.28 0.23
N HIS A 475 -1.80 -40.78 1.44
CA HIS A 475 -2.36 -41.33 2.68
C HIS A 475 -3.87 -41.07 2.89
N TYR A 476 -4.49 -40.22 2.06
CA TYR A 476 -5.92 -39.92 2.15
C TYR A 476 -6.73 -40.93 1.35
N GLN A 477 -7.54 -41.72 2.04
CA GLN A 477 -8.35 -42.78 1.42
C GLN A 477 -9.78 -42.29 1.25
N TYR A 478 -10.21 -42.03 0.02
CA TYR A 478 -11.59 -41.60 -0.25
C TYR A 478 -12.59 -42.64 0.27
N ILE A 479 -13.55 -42.19 1.08
CA ILE A 479 -14.61 -43.05 1.63
C ILE A 479 -16.00 -42.75 1.10
N GLY A 480 -16.26 -41.55 0.59
CA GLY A 480 -17.57 -41.18 0.05
C GLY A 480 -17.78 -39.67 0.04
N THR A 481 -19.04 -39.27 -0.12
CA THR A 481 -19.46 -37.86 0.01
C THR A 481 -20.38 -37.64 1.19
N VAL A 482 -20.40 -36.42 1.73
CA VAL A 482 -21.36 -36.03 2.76
C VAL A 482 -22.78 -36.19 2.20
N ALA A 483 -23.56 -37.07 2.80
CA ALA A 483 -24.95 -37.34 2.43
C ALA A 483 -25.93 -36.48 3.22
N LYS A 484 -25.59 -36.11 4.47
CA LYS A 484 -26.45 -35.30 5.34
C LYS A 484 -25.63 -34.52 6.36
N GLU A 485 -25.85 -33.21 6.45
CA GLU A 485 -25.31 -32.38 7.52
C GLU A 485 -26.28 -32.32 8.71
N MET A 486 -25.74 -32.24 9.92
CA MET A 486 -26.48 -32.01 11.15
C MET A 486 -25.61 -31.16 12.09
N THR A 487 -26.21 -30.50 13.07
CA THR A 487 -25.41 -29.73 14.05
C THR A 487 -24.45 -30.65 14.79
N GLY A 488 -23.14 -30.39 14.65
CA GLY A 488 -22.05 -31.11 15.30
C GLY A 488 -21.77 -32.53 14.78
N LYS A 489 -22.33 -32.91 13.62
CA LYS A 489 -22.14 -34.24 13.03
C LYS A 489 -22.53 -34.26 11.55
N PHE A 490 -22.01 -35.23 10.80
CA PHE A 490 -22.42 -35.44 9.41
C PHE A 490 -22.50 -36.93 9.08
N GLY A 491 -23.33 -37.26 8.10
CA GLY A 491 -23.51 -38.60 7.59
C GLY A 491 -22.84 -38.77 6.23
N VAL A 492 -22.23 -39.92 6.01
CA VAL A 492 -21.60 -40.37 4.76
C VAL A 492 -22.16 -41.73 4.40
N VAL A 493 -22.44 -41.96 3.12
CA VAL A 493 -22.63 -43.31 2.60
C VAL A 493 -21.26 -43.80 2.15
N ILE A 494 -20.73 -44.85 2.77
CA ILE A 494 -19.39 -45.33 2.46
C ILE A 494 -19.41 -45.99 1.07
N GLU A 495 -18.70 -45.39 0.13
CA GLU A 495 -18.58 -45.84 -1.24
C GLU A 495 -17.37 -46.76 -1.44
N ARG A 496 -16.27 -46.49 -0.73
CA ARG A 496 -14.98 -47.18 -0.85
C ARG A 496 -14.23 -47.17 0.48
N ASN A 497 -13.21 -48.02 0.60
CA ASN A 497 -12.34 -48.14 1.77
C ASN A 497 -13.11 -48.40 3.08
N VAL A 498 -12.40 -48.36 4.20
CA VAL A 498 -12.93 -48.56 5.56
C VAL A 498 -12.37 -47.46 6.44
N ILE A 499 -13.17 -46.99 7.39
CA ILE A 499 -12.73 -46.06 8.43
C ILE A 499 -13.01 -46.64 9.80
N HIS A 500 -12.04 -46.55 10.71
CA HIS A 500 -12.13 -47.09 12.06
C HIS A 500 -12.19 -45.96 13.10
N VAL A 501 -12.73 -46.29 14.26
CA VAL A 501 -12.59 -45.45 15.45
C VAL A 501 -11.10 -45.33 15.79
N GLY A 502 -10.62 -44.09 15.91
CA GLY A 502 -9.21 -43.76 16.14
C GLY A 502 -8.43 -43.35 14.88
N ASP A 503 -8.98 -43.54 13.69
CA ASP A 503 -8.50 -42.88 12.47
C ASP A 503 -8.86 -41.38 12.50
N SER A 504 -8.36 -40.60 11.53
CA SER A 504 -8.90 -39.26 11.27
C SER A 504 -9.82 -39.28 10.06
N VAL A 505 -10.88 -38.47 10.10
CA VAL A 505 -11.75 -38.18 8.96
C VAL A 505 -11.41 -36.80 8.43
N ALA A 506 -11.20 -36.69 7.12
CA ALA A 506 -10.97 -35.42 6.45
C ALA A 506 -12.13 -35.08 5.52
N VAL A 507 -12.57 -33.82 5.56
CA VAL A 507 -13.55 -33.27 4.61
C VAL A 507 -12.86 -32.25 3.74
N GLU A 508 -13.02 -32.40 2.42
CA GLU A 508 -12.45 -31.47 1.47
C GLU A 508 -13.35 -30.25 1.29
N GLY A 509 -12.85 -29.08 1.68
CA GLY A 509 -13.43 -27.79 1.36
C GLY A 509 -12.88 -27.17 0.07
N PRO A 510 -13.37 -25.98 -0.30
CA PRO A 510 -12.98 -25.31 -1.55
C PRO A 510 -11.48 -24.99 -1.65
N ILE A 511 -10.84 -24.67 -0.52
CA ILE A 511 -9.39 -24.42 -0.43
C ILE A 511 -8.77 -25.42 0.54
N PHE A 512 -9.31 -25.45 1.76
CA PHE A 512 -8.75 -26.22 2.87
C PHE A 512 -9.38 -27.59 3.01
N PHE A 513 -8.57 -28.55 3.44
CA PHE A 513 -9.04 -29.78 4.07
C PHE A 513 -9.18 -29.53 5.57
N GLU A 514 -10.23 -30.09 6.15
CA GLU A 514 -10.44 -30.08 7.59
C GLU A 514 -10.40 -31.52 8.09
N GLU A 515 -9.64 -31.78 9.15
CA GLU A 515 -9.47 -33.10 9.73
C GLU A 515 -10.04 -33.13 11.15
N GLU A 516 -10.66 -34.23 11.54
CA GLU A 516 -10.96 -34.56 12.94
C GLU A 516 -10.68 -36.03 13.24
N VAL A 517 -10.31 -36.30 14.48
CA VAL A 517 -10.15 -37.68 14.96
C VAL A 517 -11.53 -38.32 15.11
N VAL A 518 -11.68 -39.54 14.60
CA VAL A 518 -12.92 -40.31 14.70
C VAL A 518 -13.02 -40.94 16.09
N GLU A 519 -13.69 -40.27 17.01
CA GLU A 519 -13.92 -40.78 18.37
C GLU A 519 -15.01 -41.85 18.44
N SER A 520 -15.99 -41.79 17.53
CA SER A 520 -17.08 -42.76 17.44
C SER A 520 -17.67 -42.80 16.03
N ILE A 521 -18.22 -43.96 15.67
CA ILE A 521 -18.91 -44.19 14.41
C ILE A 521 -20.30 -44.75 14.71
N GLN A 522 -21.33 -44.18 14.09
CA GLN A 522 -22.68 -44.77 14.09
C GLN A 522 -23.04 -45.29 12.70
N VAL A 523 -23.32 -46.58 12.57
CA VAL A 523 -23.86 -47.17 11.33
C VAL A 523 -25.32 -47.53 11.55
N ASP A 524 -26.21 -46.92 10.75
CA ASP A 524 -27.67 -47.10 10.87
C ASP A 524 -28.18 -46.92 12.30
N GLY A 525 -27.61 -45.94 13.03
CA GLY A 525 -27.99 -45.59 14.41
C GLY A 525 -27.35 -46.47 15.49
N ASN A 526 -26.53 -47.46 15.14
CA ASN A 526 -25.83 -48.32 16.10
C ASN A 526 -24.33 -47.98 16.16
N ALA A 527 -23.77 -47.92 17.37
CA ALA A 527 -22.34 -47.71 17.54
C ALA A 527 -21.54 -48.88 16.93
N ARG A 528 -20.52 -48.55 16.12
CA ARG A 528 -19.60 -49.51 15.50
C ARG A 528 -18.16 -49.03 15.68
N LEU A 529 -17.22 -49.97 15.59
CA LEU A 529 -15.78 -49.67 15.60
C LEU A 529 -15.24 -49.34 14.20
N GLU A 530 -15.99 -49.68 13.15
CA GLU A 530 -15.64 -49.44 11.76
C GLU A 530 -16.90 -49.15 10.93
N ALA A 531 -16.73 -48.45 9.82
CA ALA A 531 -17.71 -48.35 8.74
C ALA A 531 -17.07 -48.75 7.41
N LYS A 532 -17.76 -49.60 6.66
CA LYS A 532 -17.30 -50.18 5.39
C LYS A 532 -18.24 -49.88 4.24
N GLN A 533 -17.81 -50.19 3.03
CA GLN A 533 -18.59 -49.98 1.82
C GLN A 533 -20.06 -50.44 1.95
N GLY A 534 -20.99 -49.54 1.63
CA GLY A 534 -22.43 -49.70 1.74
C GLY A 534 -23.04 -49.14 3.03
N ASP A 535 -22.25 -48.92 4.07
CA ASP A 535 -22.74 -48.43 5.36
C ASP A 535 -23.16 -46.96 5.29
N ARG A 536 -24.21 -46.61 6.04
CA ARG A 536 -24.61 -45.23 6.32
C ARG A 536 -24.00 -44.80 7.65
N ALA A 537 -22.80 -44.25 7.59
CA ALA A 537 -22.01 -43.88 8.74
C ALA A 537 -22.24 -42.43 9.16
N GLY A 538 -22.39 -42.19 10.45
CA GLY A 538 -22.41 -40.87 11.07
C GLY A 538 -21.14 -40.62 11.87
N PHE A 539 -20.55 -39.45 11.68
CA PHE A 539 -19.34 -38.98 12.36
C PHE A 539 -19.64 -37.71 13.14
N LEU A 540 -19.03 -37.59 14.32
CA LEU A 540 -19.03 -36.34 15.07
C LEU A 540 -18.14 -35.32 14.34
N TRP A 541 -18.48 -34.04 14.49
CA TRP A 541 -17.73 -32.94 13.92
C TRP A 541 -17.78 -31.75 14.86
N THR A 542 -16.69 -31.51 15.58
CA THR A 542 -16.62 -30.47 16.61
C THR A 542 -16.06 -29.14 16.11
N ASN A 543 -15.46 -29.12 14.92
CA ASN A 543 -14.88 -27.95 14.30
C ASN A 543 -15.96 -26.92 13.92
N ALA A 544 -16.12 -25.90 14.78
CA ALA A 544 -17.08 -24.82 14.59
C ALA A 544 -16.72 -23.85 13.44
N ARG A 545 -15.49 -23.88 12.92
CA ARG A 545 -15.04 -22.97 11.85
C ARG A 545 -15.41 -23.45 10.46
N PHE A 546 -15.76 -24.72 10.31
CA PHE A 546 -16.14 -25.33 9.04
C PHE A 546 -17.34 -26.26 9.22
N THR A 547 -18.34 -26.13 8.36
CA THR A 547 -19.51 -27.01 8.36
C THR A 547 -19.48 -27.89 7.12
N PRO A 548 -19.36 -29.24 7.27
CA PRO A 548 -19.44 -30.17 6.16
C PRO A 548 -20.79 -30.04 5.46
N LYS A 549 -20.78 -29.84 4.14
CA LYS A 549 -21.98 -29.68 3.32
C LYS A 549 -22.19 -30.89 2.43
N SER A 550 -23.46 -31.15 2.11
CA SER A 550 -23.84 -32.24 1.18
C SER A 550 -23.03 -32.19 -0.11
N GLY A 551 -22.50 -33.34 -0.53
CA GLY A 551 -21.70 -33.49 -1.75
C GLY A 551 -20.20 -33.23 -1.59
N MET A 552 -19.72 -32.74 -0.44
CA MET A 552 -18.27 -32.64 -0.17
C MET A 552 -17.64 -34.02 -0.07
N ARG A 553 -16.43 -34.19 -0.61
CA ARG A 553 -15.67 -35.43 -0.54
C ARG A 553 -15.12 -35.66 0.87
N VAL A 554 -15.14 -36.91 1.30
CA VAL A 554 -14.70 -37.35 2.61
C VAL A 554 -13.65 -38.44 2.46
N PHE A 555 -12.60 -38.35 3.26
CA PHE A 555 -11.46 -39.25 3.26
C PHE A 555 -11.22 -39.80 4.66
N ALA A 556 -10.83 -41.07 4.74
CA ALA A 556 -10.23 -41.66 5.93
C ALA A 556 -8.71 -41.47 5.88
N ILE A 557 -8.13 -41.16 7.03
CA ILE A 557 -6.69 -41.09 7.24
C ILE A 557 -6.36 -42.14 8.28
N PRO A 558 -5.88 -43.34 7.86
CA PRO A 558 -5.56 -44.40 8.77
C PRO A 558 -4.51 -43.97 9.78
N LYS A 559 -4.73 -44.27 11.06
CA LYS A 559 -3.70 -44.05 12.07
C LYS A 559 -2.46 -44.87 11.70
N LYS A 560 -1.31 -44.21 11.52
CA LYS A 560 -0.04 -44.94 11.31
C LYS A 560 0.15 -45.93 12.47
N ALA A 561 0.21 -47.23 12.15
CA ALA A 561 0.54 -48.25 13.13
C ALA A 561 1.86 -47.84 13.80
N GLY A 562 1.86 -47.78 15.14
CA GLY A 562 2.83 -47.03 15.94
C GLY A 562 4.27 -47.09 15.44
N SER A 563 4.86 -45.90 15.28
CA SER A 563 6.31 -45.66 15.33
C SER A 563 6.85 -45.94 16.74
#